data_AF-A0A522PNM1-F1
#
_entry.id   AF-A0A522PNM1-F1
#
_cell.length_a   1.000
_cell.length_b   1.000
_cell.length_c   1.000
_cell.angle_alpha   90.00
_cell.angle_beta   90.00
_cell.angle_gamma   90.00
#
_symmetry.space_group_name_H-M   'P 1'
#
loop_
_entity.id
_entity.type
_entity.pdbx_description
1 polymer ?
#
loop_
_entity_poly.entity_id
_entity_poly.type
_entity_poly.pdbx_seq_one_letter_code
_entity_poly.pdbx_strand_id
1 'polypeptide(L)'
;MSAFPPTDATRPTAARMARIHLRAGLVALARAELETMAGLGELDGPAVADLAEARWRSGDLAGAGEAARAHLDGGGDDPVAFVVAAEADAARGRFADARALAAAVEARADVPAEELRLLLGGRTRAPIWNDVDPPVADAQPQLPLGAPPLSEPPLSELPLDQPPVGELPAAPGPPDDAFVRAGPAADAARLGLALRQRSLGPAEALERAEAELRSLPDAARNGPIAAALHLVRGDAYRMLGREVEAGTAYRACWTALEQPAPDDAASQPLEPLASPSEAQPEEAP
;
A
#
# COMPACT_ATOMS: atom_id res chain seq x y z
N MET A 1 10.17 20.67 2.64
CA MET A 1 11.15 19.78 3.30
C MET A 1 10.67 18.36 3.06
N SER A 2 11.54 17.47 2.58
CA SER A 2 11.17 16.10 2.19
C SER A 2 10.69 15.32 3.41
N ALA A 3 9.47 14.79 3.36
CA ALA A 3 8.82 14.08 4.47
C ALA A 3 9.24 12.59 4.57
N PHE A 4 10.18 12.17 3.73
CA PHE A 4 10.70 10.81 3.74
C PHE A 4 12.12 10.80 4.29
N PRO A 5 12.42 9.94 5.30
CA PRO A 5 13.79 9.78 5.75
C PRO A 5 14.66 9.38 4.54
N PRO A 6 15.88 9.92 4.42
CA PRO A 6 16.82 9.43 3.42
C PRO A 6 16.91 7.91 3.54
N THR A 7 17.07 7.21 2.41
CA THR A 7 17.37 5.78 2.39
C THR A 7 18.54 5.55 3.32
N ASP A 8 18.26 4.98 4.49
CA ASP A 8 19.27 4.79 5.51
C ASP A 8 20.33 3.85 4.92
N ALA A 9 21.51 4.40 4.64
CA ALA A 9 22.60 3.70 3.98
C ALA A 9 23.08 2.50 4.81
N THR A 10 22.70 2.43 6.09
CA THR A 10 23.00 1.31 6.98
C THR A 10 22.08 0.10 6.78
N ARG A 11 20.93 0.23 6.10
CA ARG A 11 20.03 -0.90 5.84
C ARG A 11 20.63 -1.93 4.89
N PRO A 12 20.24 -3.21 4.98
CA PRO A 12 20.54 -4.20 3.95
C PRO A 12 20.07 -3.73 2.57
N THR A 13 20.84 -4.02 1.52
CA THR A 13 20.49 -3.63 0.14
C THR A 13 19.14 -4.20 -0.30
N ALA A 14 18.83 -5.43 0.11
CA ALA A 14 17.54 -6.07 -0.20
C ALA A 14 16.36 -5.31 0.42
N ALA A 15 16.47 -4.83 1.67
CA ALA A 15 15.43 -4.03 2.31
C ALA A 15 15.23 -2.67 1.61
N ARG A 16 16.32 -2.02 1.19
CA ARG A 16 16.22 -0.78 0.39
C ARG A 16 15.54 -1.02 -0.95
N MET A 17 15.89 -2.10 -1.65
CA MET A 17 15.26 -2.46 -2.93
C MET A 17 13.77 -2.74 -2.76
N ALA A 18 13.39 -3.52 -1.74
CA ALA A 18 11.99 -3.81 -1.45
C ALA A 18 11.18 -2.53 -1.19
N ARG A 19 11.75 -1.57 -0.44
CA ARG A 19 11.11 -0.27 -0.23
C ARG A 19 10.97 0.52 -1.53
N ILE A 20 11.97 0.52 -2.40
CA ILE A 20 11.88 1.16 -3.72
C ILE A 20 10.77 0.49 -4.55
N HIS A 21 10.70 -0.85 -4.58
CA HIS A 21 9.62 -1.60 -5.24
C HIS A 21 8.24 -1.20 -4.71
N LEU A 22 8.08 -1.11 -3.39
CA LEU A 22 6.84 -0.74 -2.73
C LEU A 22 6.38 0.68 -3.10
N ARG A 23 7.32 1.64 -3.12
CA ARG A 23 7.06 3.03 -3.52
C ARG A 23 6.76 3.16 -5.02
N ALA A 24 7.37 2.33 -5.86
CA ALA A 24 7.05 2.25 -7.29
C ALA A 24 5.71 1.54 -7.58
N GLY A 25 4.98 1.09 -6.55
CA GLY A 25 3.71 0.38 -6.72
C GLY A 25 3.87 -1.09 -7.15
N LEU A 26 5.10 -1.61 -7.17
CA LEU A 26 5.41 -3.02 -7.46
C LEU A 26 5.17 -3.90 -6.20
N VAL A 27 3.96 -3.83 -5.66
CA VAL A 27 3.59 -4.41 -4.35
C VAL A 27 3.87 -5.91 -4.28
N ALA A 28 3.56 -6.67 -5.35
CA ALA A 28 3.81 -8.11 -5.38
C ALA A 28 5.31 -8.46 -5.31
N LEU A 29 6.16 -7.68 -5.99
CA LEU A 29 7.60 -7.87 -5.98
C LEU A 29 8.19 -7.50 -4.61
N ALA A 30 7.81 -6.34 -4.08
CA ALA A 30 8.20 -5.89 -2.75
C ALA A 30 7.83 -6.93 -1.68
N ARG A 31 6.58 -7.41 -1.69
CA ARG A 31 6.10 -8.44 -0.77
C ARG A 31 6.97 -9.70 -0.85
N ALA A 32 7.21 -10.20 -2.07
CA ALA A 32 7.99 -11.40 -2.25
C ALA A 32 9.44 -11.23 -1.72
N GLU A 33 10.03 -10.04 -1.84
CA GLU A 33 11.36 -9.73 -1.27
C GLU A 33 11.34 -9.73 0.25
N LEU A 34 10.38 -9.04 0.84
CA LEU A 34 10.22 -8.91 2.29
C LEU A 34 9.90 -10.27 2.94
N GLU A 35 9.08 -11.10 2.31
CA GLU A 35 8.77 -12.45 2.80
C GLU A 35 9.97 -13.40 2.67
N THR A 36 10.81 -13.23 1.64
CA THR A 36 12.06 -13.99 1.54
C THR A 36 13.00 -13.63 2.69
N MET A 37 13.20 -12.33 2.95
CA MET A 37 14.00 -11.87 4.09
C MET A 37 13.41 -12.34 5.42
N ALA A 38 12.07 -12.33 5.56
CA ALA A 38 11.39 -12.86 6.75
C ALA A 38 11.70 -14.35 6.97
N GLY A 39 11.61 -15.16 5.91
CA GLY A 39 11.93 -16.59 5.96
C GLY A 39 13.40 -16.88 6.30
N LEU A 40 14.30 -15.94 6.00
CA LEU A 40 15.73 -16.02 6.34
C LEU A 40 16.08 -15.38 7.70
N GLY A 41 15.11 -14.73 8.37
CA GLY A 41 15.36 -14.02 9.63
C GLY A 41 16.18 -12.73 9.47
N GLU A 42 16.15 -12.11 8.28
CA GLU A 42 16.96 -10.94 7.92
C GLU A 42 16.20 -9.61 7.98
N LEU A 43 14.92 -9.62 8.41
CA LEU A 43 14.14 -8.39 8.54
C LEU A 43 14.66 -7.54 9.71
N ASP A 44 15.12 -6.33 9.40
CA ASP A 44 15.31 -5.28 10.39
C ASP A 44 13.97 -4.66 10.80
N GLY A 45 13.96 -3.93 11.92
CA GLY A 45 12.75 -3.32 12.48
C GLY A 45 11.94 -2.53 11.44
N PRO A 46 12.56 -1.62 10.67
CA PRO A 46 11.83 -0.91 9.62
C PRO A 46 11.33 -1.78 8.45
N ALA A 47 12.06 -2.81 8.03
CA ALA A 47 11.59 -3.73 6.98
C ALA A 47 10.36 -4.54 7.42
N VAL A 48 10.13 -4.71 8.74
CA VAL A 48 8.87 -5.28 9.25
C VAL A 48 7.68 -4.35 8.95
N ALA A 49 7.85 -3.02 9.06
CA ALA A 49 6.80 -2.07 8.67
C ALA A 49 6.56 -2.09 7.14
N ASP A 50 7.63 -2.16 6.34
CA ASP A 50 7.53 -2.31 4.88
C ASP A 50 6.77 -3.61 4.51
N LEU A 51 7.01 -4.73 5.23
CA LEU A 51 6.27 -5.99 5.04
C LEU A 51 4.79 -5.84 5.40
N ALA A 52 4.48 -5.14 6.49
CA ALA A 52 3.11 -4.87 6.90
C ALA A 52 2.36 -4.10 5.80
N GLU A 53 2.95 -3.04 5.25
CA GLU A 53 2.37 -2.28 4.14
C GLU A 53 2.19 -3.16 2.90
N ALA A 54 3.20 -3.94 2.50
CA ALA A 54 3.13 -4.77 1.31
C ALA A 54 2.00 -5.83 1.40
N ARG A 55 1.87 -6.50 2.56
CA ARG A 55 0.77 -7.44 2.82
C ARG A 55 -0.58 -6.75 2.80
N TRP A 56 -0.68 -5.60 3.46
CA TRP A 56 -1.90 -4.80 3.49
C TRP A 56 -2.34 -4.42 2.08
N ARG A 57 -1.45 -3.82 1.27
CA ARG A 57 -1.71 -3.42 -0.11
C ARG A 57 -2.02 -4.59 -1.06
N SER A 58 -1.60 -5.80 -0.72
CA SER A 58 -1.95 -7.02 -1.45
C SER A 58 -3.23 -7.72 -0.96
N GLY A 59 -3.88 -7.21 0.10
CA GLY A 59 -5.14 -7.74 0.63
C GLY A 59 -5.01 -8.76 1.76
N ASP A 60 -3.79 -9.11 2.18
CA ASP A 60 -3.54 -9.98 3.33
C ASP A 60 -3.60 -9.17 4.63
N LEU A 61 -4.81 -8.78 5.03
CA LEU A 61 -5.02 -7.92 6.19
C LEU A 61 -4.66 -8.60 7.52
N ALA A 62 -4.86 -9.92 7.61
CA ALA A 62 -4.52 -10.68 8.81
C ALA A 62 -3.01 -10.68 9.06
N GLY A 63 -2.23 -11.11 8.05
CA GLY A 63 -0.76 -11.15 8.12
C GLY A 63 -0.12 -9.77 8.11
N ALA A 64 -0.78 -8.76 7.54
CA ALA A 64 -0.37 -7.36 7.65
C ALA A 64 -0.49 -6.84 9.09
N GLY A 65 -1.61 -7.11 9.76
CA GLY A 65 -1.82 -6.73 11.16
C GLY A 65 -0.81 -7.37 12.10
N GLU A 66 -0.44 -8.64 11.86
CA GLU A 66 0.61 -9.33 12.63
C GLU A 66 1.97 -8.65 12.49
N ALA A 67 2.39 -8.35 11.24
CA ALA A 67 3.65 -7.67 10.98
C ALA A 67 3.65 -6.24 11.57
N ALA A 68 2.56 -5.49 11.40
CA ALA A 68 2.41 -4.16 11.98
C ALA A 68 2.56 -4.19 13.50
N ARG A 69 1.93 -5.15 14.17
CA ARG A 69 2.03 -5.28 15.62
C ARG A 69 3.43 -5.66 16.08
N ALA A 70 4.09 -6.58 15.37
CA ALA A 70 5.47 -6.93 15.65
C ALA A 70 6.42 -5.72 15.56
N HIS A 71 6.21 -4.83 14.58
CA HIS A 71 6.96 -3.59 14.47
C HIS A 71 6.73 -2.66 15.68
N LEU A 72 5.46 -2.43 16.04
CA LEU A 72 5.08 -1.55 17.16
C LEU A 72 5.54 -2.09 18.52
N ASP A 73 5.36 -3.40 18.77
CA ASP A 73 5.80 -4.07 19.98
C ASP A 73 7.33 -4.07 20.10
N GLY A 74 8.05 -4.03 18.96
CA GLY A 74 9.48 -3.81 18.87
C GLY A 74 9.95 -2.37 19.13
N GLY A 75 9.03 -1.46 19.49
CA GLY A 75 9.29 -0.04 19.70
C GLY A 75 9.39 0.77 18.41
N GLY A 76 9.06 0.17 17.27
CA GLY A 76 8.95 0.85 15.99
C GLY A 76 7.78 1.82 15.98
N ASP A 77 7.89 2.85 15.14
CA ASP A 77 6.98 3.99 15.19
C ASP A 77 6.57 4.53 13.83
N ASP A 78 6.76 3.73 12.77
CA ASP A 78 6.37 4.08 11.40
C ASP A 78 4.84 4.28 11.32
N PRO A 79 4.35 5.43 10.82
CA PRO A 79 2.93 5.72 10.68
C PRO A 79 2.17 4.64 9.91
N VAL A 80 2.79 3.99 8.92
CA VAL A 80 2.12 2.94 8.14
C VAL A 80 1.75 1.74 9.01
N ALA A 81 2.58 1.40 10.00
CA ALA A 81 2.33 0.28 10.91
C ALA A 81 1.12 0.56 11.80
N PHE A 82 0.96 1.79 12.29
CA PHE A 82 -0.23 2.18 13.04
C PHE A 82 -1.51 2.10 12.21
N VAL A 83 -1.47 2.57 10.96
CA VAL A 83 -2.65 2.50 10.07
C VAL A 83 -3.03 1.03 9.81
N VAL A 84 -2.06 0.21 9.43
CA VAL A 84 -2.29 -1.21 9.14
C VAL A 84 -2.83 -1.95 10.38
N ALA A 85 -2.27 -1.67 11.56
CA ALA A 85 -2.77 -2.24 12.81
C ALA A 85 -4.22 -1.81 13.10
N ALA A 86 -4.55 -0.53 12.92
CA ALA A 86 -5.90 0.00 13.14
C ALA A 86 -6.93 -0.66 12.21
N GLU A 87 -6.60 -0.78 10.92
CA GLU A 87 -7.49 -1.45 9.96
C GLU A 87 -7.66 -2.94 10.27
N ALA A 88 -6.58 -3.62 10.67
CA ALA A 88 -6.63 -5.03 11.03
C ALA A 88 -7.41 -5.27 12.34
N ASP A 89 -7.38 -4.32 13.29
CA ASP A 89 -8.20 -4.36 14.52
C ASP A 89 -9.68 -4.12 14.21
N ALA A 90 -9.99 -3.14 13.37
CA ALA A 90 -11.36 -2.85 12.95
C ALA A 90 -11.99 -4.03 12.20
N ALA A 91 -11.24 -4.68 11.30
CA ALA A 91 -11.71 -5.88 10.60
C ALA A 91 -12.00 -7.06 11.53
N ARG A 92 -11.42 -7.07 12.73
CA ARG A 92 -11.68 -8.07 13.79
C ARG A 92 -12.76 -7.62 14.79
N GLY A 93 -13.39 -6.46 14.59
CA GLY A 93 -14.39 -5.89 15.48
C GLY A 93 -13.81 -5.22 16.74
N ARG A 94 -12.49 -5.02 16.83
CA ARG A 94 -11.82 -4.33 17.94
C ARG A 94 -11.82 -2.81 17.73
N PHE A 95 -13.01 -2.21 17.64
CA PHE A 95 -13.17 -0.81 17.24
C PHE A 95 -12.54 0.19 18.20
N ALA A 96 -12.54 -0.09 19.51
CA ALA A 96 -11.90 0.79 20.50
C ALA A 96 -10.38 0.85 20.31
N ASP A 97 -9.73 -0.30 20.12
CA ASP A 97 -8.29 -0.40 19.87
C ASP A 97 -7.93 0.25 18.53
N ALA A 98 -8.73 -0.01 17.49
CA ALA A 98 -8.58 0.61 16.17
C ALA A 98 -8.65 2.14 16.24
N ARG A 99 -9.59 2.69 17.04
CA ARG A 99 -9.75 4.14 17.21
C ARG A 99 -8.60 4.76 18.01
N ALA A 100 -8.10 4.06 19.02
CA ALA A 100 -6.91 4.50 19.76
C ALA A 100 -5.68 4.57 18.86
N LEU A 101 -5.48 3.58 17.97
CA LEU A 101 -4.41 3.58 16.99
C LEU A 101 -4.58 4.70 15.94
N ALA A 102 -5.79 4.91 15.43
CA ALA A 102 -6.08 6.00 14.49
C ALA A 102 -5.79 7.38 15.11
N ALA A 103 -6.24 7.61 16.34
CA ALA A 103 -5.94 8.84 17.09
C ALA A 103 -4.43 9.01 17.33
N ALA A 104 -3.69 7.92 17.54
CA ALA A 104 -2.23 7.97 17.68
C ALA A 104 -1.53 8.38 16.38
N VAL A 105 -2.06 8.04 15.21
CA VAL A 105 -1.55 8.52 13.91
C VAL A 105 -1.81 10.02 13.76
N GLU A 106 -3.01 10.49 14.07
CA GLU A 106 -3.39 11.90 13.98
C GLU A 106 -2.62 12.79 14.96
N ALA A 107 -2.37 12.30 16.18
CA ALA A 107 -1.60 13.01 17.19
C ALA A 107 -0.12 13.19 16.82
N ARG A 108 0.42 12.38 15.90
CA ARG A 108 1.80 12.45 15.41
C ARG A 108 1.96 13.48 14.28
N ALA A 109 1.18 14.56 14.34
CA ALA A 109 1.01 15.59 13.31
C ALA A 109 2.33 16.21 12.82
N ASP A 110 2.94 15.52 11.85
CA ASP A 110 3.83 16.07 10.81
C ASP A 110 3.61 15.35 9.46
N VAL A 111 2.58 14.48 9.35
CA VAL A 111 2.18 13.82 8.10
C VAL A 111 0.89 14.47 7.58
N PRO A 112 0.95 15.36 6.58
CA PRO A 112 -0.24 15.96 6.00
C PRO A 112 -1.23 14.89 5.49
N ALA A 113 -2.54 15.15 5.60
CA ALA A 113 -3.59 14.19 5.26
C ALA A 113 -3.49 13.63 3.82
N GLU A 114 -2.94 14.42 2.90
CA GLU A 114 -2.67 14.02 1.51
C GLU A 114 -1.50 13.06 1.41
N GLU A 115 -0.46 13.25 2.22
CA GLU A 115 0.66 12.32 2.32
C GLU A 115 0.23 10.99 2.95
N LEU A 116 -0.68 11.04 3.91
CA LEU A 116 -1.37 9.86 4.42
C LEU A 116 -2.19 9.17 3.31
N ARG A 117 -2.92 9.91 2.46
CA ARG A 117 -3.60 9.33 1.27
C ARG A 117 -2.63 8.65 0.30
N LEU A 118 -1.45 9.25 0.06
CA LEU A 118 -0.40 8.68 -0.77
C LEU A 118 0.23 7.43 -0.15
N LEU A 119 0.43 7.42 1.18
CA LEU A 119 0.86 6.25 1.95
C LEU A 119 -0.14 5.10 1.82
N LEU A 120 -1.44 5.44 1.78
CA LEU A 120 -2.54 4.48 1.68
C LEU A 120 -2.84 4.03 0.24
N GLY A 121 -2.05 4.45 -0.75
CA GLY A 121 -2.18 4.03 -2.15
C GLY A 121 -3.56 4.30 -2.76
N GLY A 122 -4.25 5.36 -2.30
CA GLY A 122 -5.57 5.75 -2.81
C GLY A 122 -6.74 4.83 -2.39
N ARG A 123 -6.55 3.94 -1.40
CA ARG A 123 -7.64 3.11 -0.88
C ARG A 123 -8.67 3.90 -0.07
N THR A 124 -9.92 3.48 -0.17
CA THR A 124 -11.00 3.97 0.69
C THR A 124 -10.70 3.56 2.12
N ARG A 125 -10.54 4.55 3.01
CA ARG A 125 -10.28 4.30 4.42
C ARG A 125 -11.43 3.50 5.04
N ALA A 126 -11.10 2.60 5.97
CA ALA A 126 -12.10 1.98 6.82
C ALA A 126 -12.95 3.05 7.55
N PRO A 127 -14.23 2.79 7.87
CA PRO A 127 -15.12 3.78 8.49
C PRO A 127 -14.58 4.38 9.80
N ILE A 128 -13.69 3.66 10.51
CA ILE A 128 -13.03 4.13 11.73
C ILE A 128 -12.26 5.45 11.57
N TRP A 129 -11.88 5.80 10.34
CA TRP A 129 -11.14 7.01 10.00
C TRP A 129 -12.04 8.19 9.64
N ASN A 130 -13.36 7.99 9.61
CA ASN A 130 -14.34 9.05 9.47
C ASN A 130 -14.99 9.29 10.84
N ASP A 131 -15.38 10.53 11.14
CA ASP A 131 -16.19 10.87 12.33
C ASP A 131 -17.59 10.22 12.35
N VAL A 132 -17.90 9.42 11.33
CA VAL A 132 -19.14 8.65 11.27
C VAL A 132 -18.90 7.34 12.00
N ASP A 133 -19.49 7.21 13.19
CA ASP A 133 -19.56 5.92 13.87
C ASP A 133 -20.09 4.85 12.89
N PRO A 134 -19.49 3.64 12.85
CA PRO A 134 -20.04 2.56 12.06
C PRO A 134 -21.49 2.34 12.52
N PRO A 135 -22.42 2.02 11.60
CA PRO A 135 -23.78 1.69 12.01
C PRO A 135 -23.68 0.55 13.02
N VAL A 136 -24.07 0.84 14.26
CA VAL A 136 -24.24 -0.17 15.30
C VAL A 136 -25.17 -1.19 14.67
N ALA A 137 -24.66 -2.40 14.38
CA ALA A 137 -25.50 -3.48 13.89
C ALA A 137 -26.70 -3.56 14.84
N ASP A 138 -27.89 -3.32 14.28
CA ASP A 138 -29.12 -3.15 15.04
C ASP A 138 -29.17 -4.16 16.18
N ALA A 139 -29.26 -3.63 17.39
CA ALA A 139 -29.65 -4.39 18.55
C ALA A 139 -30.87 -5.22 18.13
N GLN A 140 -30.75 -6.54 18.22
CA GLN A 140 -31.90 -7.44 18.06
C GLN A 140 -33.06 -6.85 18.87
N PRO A 141 -34.24 -6.61 18.27
CA PRO A 141 -35.37 -6.11 19.03
C PRO A 141 -35.67 -7.14 20.11
N GLN A 142 -35.40 -6.76 21.36
CA GLN A 142 -35.83 -7.52 22.52
C GLN A 142 -37.35 -7.65 22.43
N LEU A 143 -37.81 -8.88 22.20
CA LEU A 143 -39.23 -9.18 22.21
C LEU A 143 -39.80 -8.83 23.60
N PRO A 144 -40.93 -8.12 23.69
CA PRO A 144 -41.52 -7.78 24.98
C PRO A 144 -41.93 -9.03 25.75
N LEU A 145 -41.54 -9.07 27.02
CA LEU A 145 -41.91 -10.09 27.98
C LEU A 145 -43.44 -10.08 28.21
N GLY A 146 -44.16 -10.97 27.54
CA GLY A 146 -45.57 -11.26 27.86
C GLY A 146 -46.48 -11.66 26.71
N ALA A 147 -46.48 -12.94 26.32
CA ALA A 147 -47.63 -13.63 25.73
C ALA A 147 -47.51 -15.18 25.90
N PRO A 148 -48.60 -15.92 26.18
CA PRO A 148 -48.60 -17.36 26.53
C PRO A 148 -48.56 -18.30 25.29
N PRO A 149 -48.39 -19.64 25.49
CA PRO A 149 -47.71 -20.50 24.52
C PRO A 149 -48.67 -21.09 23.49
N LEU A 150 -48.19 -21.29 22.25
CA LEU A 150 -48.89 -22.11 21.26
C LEU A 150 -47.91 -23.02 20.50
N SER A 151 -47.96 -24.29 20.89
CA SER A 151 -47.88 -25.50 20.05
C SER A 151 -46.55 -25.86 19.37
N GLU A 152 -45.83 -26.81 20.00
CA GLU A 152 -44.95 -27.76 19.29
C GLU A 152 -45.75 -28.65 18.34
N PRO A 153 -45.16 -29.04 17.20
CA PRO A 153 -44.98 -30.48 16.95
C PRO A 153 -43.67 -30.80 16.15
N PRO A 154 -43.33 -32.08 15.94
CA PRO A 154 -42.71 -32.98 16.90
C PRO A 154 -41.23 -33.26 16.58
N LEU A 155 -40.50 -33.66 17.61
CA LEU A 155 -39.16 -34.26 17.54
C LEU A 155 -39.25 -35.64 16.88
N SER A 156 -38.65 -35.80 15.70
CA SER A 156 -38.33 -37.08 15.04
C SER A 156 -37.34 -36.75 13.91
N GLU A 157 -36.11 -37.26 13.79
CA GLU A 157 -35.31 -38.24 14.51
C GLU A 157 -33.84 -37.81 14.32
N LEU A 158 -33.02 -37.89 15.37
CA LEU A 158 -31.57 -37.82 15.26
C LEU A 158 -31.00 -39.25 15.14
N PRO A 159 -30.25 -39.58 14.08
CA PRO A 159 -29.21 -40.59 14.19
C PRO A 159 -27.92 -39.93 14.68
N LEU A 160 -27.63 -40.13 15.97
CA LEU A 160 -26.28 -39.95 16.52
C LEU A 160 -25.41 -41.09 16.01
N ASP A 161 -24.50 -40.80 15.07
CA ASP A 161 -23.15 -41.39 15.07
C ASP A 161 -22.28 -40.77 13.97
N GLN A 162 -21.50 -39.76 14.35
CA GLN A 162 -20.12 -39.54 13.87
C GLN A 162 -19.51 -38.32 14.60
N PRO A 163 -18.34 -38.45 15.24
CA PRO A 163 -17.62 -37.28 15.73
C PRO A 163 -17.13 -36.46 14.52
N PRO A 164 -17.32 -35.12 14.47
CA PRO A 164 -16.68 -34.33 13.42
C PRO A 164 -15.17 -34.37 13.66
N VAL A 165 -14.48 -35.11 12.80
CA VAL A 165 -13.05 -34.94 12.58
C VAL A 165 -12.84 -33.46 12.25
N GLY A 166 -11.99 -32.79 13.03
CA GLY A 166 -11.71 -31.37 12.89
C GLY A 166 -11.35 -31.03 11.45
N GLU A 167 -12.29 -30.37 10.77
CA GLU A 167 -12.05 -29.73 9.50
C GLU A 167 -11.25 -28.45 9.82
N LEU A 168 -9.95 -28.49 9.50
CA LEU A 168 -9.13 -27.29 9.38
C LEU A 168 -9.94 -26.25 8.57
N PRO A 169 -10.01 -24.97 9.00
CA PRO A 169 -10.66 -23.96 8.20
C PRO A 169 -10.05 -23.98 6.80
N ALA A 170 -10.92 -24.15 5.80
CA ALA A 170 -10.57 -24.15 4.40
C ALA A 170 -9.63 -22.96 4.13
N ALA A 171 -8.55 -23.24 3.40
CA ALA A 171 -7.61 -22.22 2.95
C ALA A 171 -8.38 -21.00 2.42
N PRO A 172 -7.99 -19.76 2.78
CA PRO A 172 -8.63 -18.59 2.24
C PRO A 172 -8.59 -18.70 0.71
N GLY A 173 -9.76 -18.55 0.09
CA GLY A 173 -9.92 -18.52 -1.36
C GLY A 173 -8.99 -17.47 -1.98
N PRO A 174 -8.78 -17.54 -3.31
CA PRO A 174 -7.94 -16.57 -3.99
C PRO A 174 -8.39 -15.15 -3.64
N PRO A 175 -7.46 -14.22 -3.34
CA PRO A 175 -7.80 -12.86 -2.98
C PRO A 175 -8.63 -12.23 -4.10
N ASP A 176 -9.67 -11.48 -3.74
CA ASP A 176 -10.56 -10.79 -4.67
C ASP A 176 -9.75 -10.06 -5.77
N ASP A 177 -9.90 -10.55 -7.01
CA ASP A 177 -9.22 -10.10 -8.23
C ASP A 177 -9.53 -8.65 -8.66
N ALA A 178 -10.18 -7.85 -7.81
CA ALA A 178 -10.58 -6.48 -8.11
C ALA A 178 -9.39 -5.50 -8.23
N PHE A 179 -8.16 -5.91 -7.86
CA PHE A 179 -6.98 -5.03 -7.88
C PHE A 179 -5.98 -5.31 -9.02
N VAL A 180 -6.21 -6.31 -9.87
CA VAL A 180 -5.40 -6.55 -11.08
C VAL A 180 -6.14 -5.99 -12.30
N ARG A 181 -6.21 -4.66 -12.43
CA ARG A 181 -6.56 -4.09 -13.73
C ARG A 181 -5.43 -4.40 -14.70
N ALA A 182 -5.75 -5.04 -15.82
CA ALA A 182 -4.86 -5.14 -16.97
C ALA A 182 -4.43 -3.71 -17.36
N GLY A 183 -3.17 -3.39 -17.13
CA GLY A 183 -2.63 -2.06 -17.34
C GLY A 183 -1.12 -2.06 -17.11
N PRO A 184 -0.41 -1.02 -17.55
CA PRO A 184 1.05 -1.05 -17.66
C PRO A 184 1.77 -1.26 -16.31
N ALA A 185 1.18 -0.82 -15.20
CA ALA A 185 1.69 -1.07 -13.85
C ALA A 185 1.68 -2.57 -13.47
N ALA A 186 0.60 -3.28 -13.85
CA ALA A 186 0.49 -4.72 -13.62
C ALA A 186 1.50 -5.49 -14.49
N ASP A 187 1.78 -5.01 -15.70
CA ASP A 187 2.75 -5.64 -16.58
C ASP A 187 4.19 -5.44 -16.09
N ALA A 188 4.56 -4.25 -15.59
CA ALA A 188 5.84 -4.03 -14.92
C ALA A 188 6.03 -4.97 -13.71
N ALA A 189 4.99 -5.13 -12.88
CA ALA A 189 5.03 -6.05 -11.73
C ALA A 189 5.21 -7.51 -12.16
N ARG A 190 4.50 -7.96 -13.21
CA ARG A 190 4.65 -9.31 -13.78
C ARG A 190 6.06 -9.55 -14.31
N LEU A 191 6.63 -8.58 -15.02
CA LEU A 191 8.01 -8.68 -15.53
C LEU A 191 9.02 -8.81 -14.40
N GLY A 192 8.93 -7.96 -13.38
CA GLY A 192 9.81 -8.02 -12.21
C GLY A 192 9.68 -9.33 -11.44
N LEU A 193 8.46 -9.82 -11.24
CA LEU A 193 8.22 -11.11 -10.57
C LEU A 193 8.78 -12.28 -11.39
N ALA A 194 8.53 -12.30 -12.71
CA ALA A 194 9.00 -13.37 -13.57
C ALA A 194 10.54 -13.40 -13.67
N LEU A 195 11.17 -12.22 -13.72
CA LEU A 195 12.63 -12.08 -13.65
C LEU A 195 13.19 -12.67 -12.34
N ARG A 196 12.57 -12.33 -11.21
CA ARG A 196 13.00 -12.81 -9.88
C ARG A 196 12.81 -14.31 -9.70
N GLN A 197 11.69 -14.85 -10.17
CA GLN A 197 11.39 -16.28 -10.16
C GLN A 197 12.20 -17.07 -11.19
N ARG A 198 13.02 -16.39 -12.01
CA ARG A 198 13.79 -16.98 -13.12
C ARG A 198 12.91 -17.68 -14.16
N SER A 199 11.64 -17.31 -14.25
CA SER A 199 10.73 -17.76 -15.30
C SER A 199 10.83 -16.89 -16.56
N LEU A 200 11.48 -15.73 -16.46
CA LEU A 200 11.84 -14.84 -17.57
C LEU A 200 13.35 -14.54 -17.55
N GLY A 201 14.02 -14.66 -18.69
CA GLY A 201 15.44 -14.34 -18.81
C GLY A 201 15.70 -12.82 -18.68
N PRO A 202 16.84 -12.38 -18.12
CA PRO A 202 17.11 -10.95 -17.92
C PRO A 202 17.18 -10.14 -19.23
N ALA A 203 17.64 -10.74 -20.34
CA ALA A 203 17.64 -10.07 -21.64
C ALA A 203 16.21 -9.84 -22.17
N GLU A 204 15.33 -10.82 -21.99
CA GLU A 204 13.93 -10.73 -22.41
C GLU A 204 13.14 -9.73 -21.55
N ALA A 205 13.38 -9.74 -20.23
CA ALA A 205 12.82 -8.75 -19.31
C ALA A 205 13.23 -7.32 -19.71
N LEU A 206 14.49 -7.13 -20.08
CA LEU A 206 15.01 -5.83 -20.54
C LEU A 206 14.32 -5.38 -21.85
N GLU A 207 14.27 -6.25 -22.85
CA GLU A 207 13.63 -5.95 -24.14
C GLU A 207 12.16 -5.54 -23.95
N ARG A 208 11.44 -6.27 -23.11
CA ARG A 208 10.02 -6.03 -22.84
C ARG A 208 9.80 -4.75 -22.05
N ALA A 209 10.61 -4.48 -21.02
CA ALA A 209 10.54 -3.22 -20.28
C ALA A 209 10.88 -1.99 -21.17
N GLU A 210 11.82 -2.14 -22.10
CA GLU A 210 12.18 -1.08 -23.07
C GLU A 210 11.12 -0.87 -24.15
N ALA A 211 10.42 -1.92 -24.55
CA ALA A 211 9.26 -1.81 -25.43
C ALA A 211 8.13 -1.04 -24.75
N GLU A 212 7.82 -1.36 -23.49
CA GLU A 212 6.78 -0.65 -22.73
C GLU A 212 7.16 0.81 -22.44
N LEU A 213 8.41 1.11 -22.05
CA LEU A 213 8.83 2.50 -21.85
C LEU A 213 8.71 3.35 -23.12
N ARG A 214 8.90 2.75 -24.31
CA ARG A 214 8.72 3.44 -25.59
C ARG A 214 7.25 3.64 -25.96
N SER A 215 6.36 2.77 -25.49
CA SER A 215 4.92 2.85 -25.76
C SER A 215 4.19 3.82 -24.82
N LEU A 216 4.81 4.20 -23.69
CA LEU A 216 4.21 5.14 -22.74
C LEU A 216 3.95 6.52 -23.35
N PRO A 217 2.76 7.12 -23.10
CA PRO A 217 2.51 8.53 -23.38
C PRO A 217 3.51 9.43 -22.64
N ASP A 218 3.84 10.60 -23.20
CA ASP A 218 4.80 11.53 -22.59
C ASP A 218 4.40 11.94 -21.17
N ALA A 219 3.10 12.13 -20.92
CA ALA A 219 2.55 12.41 -19.60
C ALA A 219 2.80 11.29 -18.57
N ALA A 220 2.99 10.04 -19.01
CA ALA A 220 3.23 8.89 -18.15
C ALA A 220 4.73 8.56 -17.97
N ARG A 221 5.64 9.27 -18.65
CA ARG A 221 7.09 9.05 -18.55
C ARG A 221 7.67 9.48 -17.20
N ASN A 222 7.00 10.42 -16.54
CA ASN A 222 7.29 10.85 -15.17
C ASN A 222 6.15 10.38 -14.28
N GLY A 223 6.29 9.16 -13.75
CA GLY A 223 5.25 8.56 -12.94
C GLY A 223 5.57 7.13 -12.50
N PRO A 224 4.70 6.53 -11.69
CA PRO A 224 4.95 5.24 -11.02
C PRO A 224 5.15 4.09 -12.02
N ILE A 225 4.48 4.13 -13.17
CA ILE A 225 4.62 3.10 -14.21
C ILE A 225 6.02 3.15 -14.83
N ALA A 226 6.49 4.34 -15.22
CA ALA A 226 7.83 4.51 -15.76
C ALA A 226 8.91 4.14 -14.72
N ALA A 227 8.70 4.55 -13.46
CA ALA A 227 9.56 4.16 -12.35
C ALA A 227 9.66 2.64 -12.20
N ALA A 228 8.53 1.95 -12.19
CA ALA A 228 8.46 0.49 -12.12
C ALA A 228 9.21 -0.20 -13.29
N LEU A 229 9.05 0.29 -14.52
CA LEU A 229 9.76 -0.26 -15.67
C LEU A 229 11.27 0.00 -15.60
N HIS A 230 11.70 1.19 -15.15
CA HIS A 230 13.12 1.49 -14.93
C HIS A 230 13.74 0.60 -13.83
N LEU A 231 12.95 0.23 -12.84
CA LEU A 231 13.38 -0.68 -11.77
C LEU A 231 13.60 -2.11 -12.31
N VAL A 232 12.67 -2.62 -13.10
CA VAL A 232 12.82 -3.91 -13.82
C VAL A 232 14.06 -3.91 -14.72
N ARG A 233 14.32 -2.81 -15.43
CA ARG A 233 15.56 -2.66 -16.24
C ARG A 233 16.81 -2.71 -15.39
N GLY A 234 16.81 -2.02 -14.25
CA GLY A 234 17.93 -2.03 -13.31
C GLY A 234 18.25 -3.44 -12.82
N ASP A 235 17.23 -4.20 -12.41
CA ASP A 235 17.40 -5.58 -11.97
C ASP A 235 17.90 -6.51 -13.08
N ALA A 236 17.36 -6.37 -14.28
CA ALA A 236 17.81 -7.12 -15.45
C ALA A 236 19.28 -6.82 -15.78
N TYR A 237 19.69 -5.54 -15.78
CA TYR A 237 21.08 -5.16 -16.00
C TYR A 237 22.01 -5.72 -14.91
N ARG A 238 21.61 -5.65 -13.63
CA ARG A 238 22.40 -6.20 -12.52
C ARG A 238 22.59 -7.71 -12.66
N MET A 239 21.54 -8.45 -13.03
CA MET A 239 21.64 -9.90 -13.28
C MET A 239 22.55 -10.26 -14.46
N LEU A 240 22.72 -9.34 -15.42
CA LEU A 240 23.66 -9.47 -16.53
C LEU A 240 25.09 -8.99 -16.20
N GLY A 241 25.35 -8.51 -14.98
CA GLY A 241 26.64 -7.94 -14.57
C GLY A 241 26.92 -6.55 -15.14
N ARG A 242 25.88 -5.83 -15.58
CA ARG A 242 25.95 -4.49 -16.19
C ARG A 242 25.67 -3.40 -15.16
N GLU A 243 26.58 -3.25 -14.19
CA GLU A 243 26.37 -2.41 -13.01
C GLU A 243 26.19 -0.90 -13.31
N VAL A 244 26.86 -0.39 -14.35
CA VAL A 244 26.77 1.03 -14.72
C VAL A 244 25.38 1.35 -15.28
N GLU A 245 24.86 0.47 -16.12
CA GLU A 245 23.53 0.57 -16.69
C GLU A 245 22.45 0.32 -15.66
N ALA A 246 22.67 -0.63 -14.74
CA ALA A 246 21.79 -0.85 -13.59
C ALA A 246 21.66 0.42 -12.74
N GLY A 247 22.78 1.04 -12.36
CA GLY A 247 22.79 2.30 -11.61
C GLY A 247 22.11 3.45 -12.36
N THR A 248 22.23 3.49 -13.69
CA THR A 248 21.55 4.49 -14.53
C THR A 248 20.04 4.26 -14.56
N ALA A 249 19.59 3.01 -14.66
CA ALA A 249 18.18 2.65 -14.62
C ALA A 249 17.56 2.93 -13.24
N TYR A 250 18.25 2.63 -12.15
CA TYR A 250 17.78 2.95 -10.79
C TYR A 250 17.67 4.47 -10.55
N ARG A 251 18.60 5.27 -11.08
CA ARG A 251 18.47 6.74 -11.04
C ARG A 251 17.26 7.22 -11.84
N ALA A 252 17.03 6.66 -13.02
CA ALA A 252 15.85 7.01 -13.82
C ALA A 252 14.53 6.64 -13.11
N CYS A 253 14.51 5.50 -12.40
CA CYS A 253 13.39 5.13 -11.52
C CYS A 253 13.14 6.20 -10.47
N TRP A 254 14.19 6.64 -9.77
CA TRP A 254 14.08 7.69 -8.75
C TRP A 254 13.56 9.01 -9.33
N THR A 255 14.13 9.46 -10.45
CA THR A 255 13.68 10.70 -11.13
C THR A 255 12.21 10.62 -11.54
N ALA A 256 11.75 9.47 -12.02
CA ALA A 256 10.35 9.27 -12.39
C ALA A 256 9.39 9.30 -11.19
N LEU A 257 9.87 9.04 -9.97
CA LEU A 257 9.09 9.15 -8.74
C LEU A 257 9.06 10.58 -8.17
N GLU A 258 10.12 11.36 -8.38
CA GLU A 258 10.23 12.73 -7.83
C GLU A 258 9.55 13.80 -8.69
N GLN A 259 9.38 13.56 -9.99
CA GLN A 259 8.77 14.54 -10.90
C GLN A 259 7.27 14.23 -11.10
N PRO A 260 6.35 15.11 -10.67
CA PRO A 260 4.94 14.95 -11.00
C PRO A 260 4.73 15.06 -12.51
N ALA A 261 3.77 14.30 -13.04
CA ALA A 261 3.33 14.42 -14.42
C ALA A 261 2.91 15.87 -14.72
N PRO A 262 3.18 16.41 -15.92
CA PRO A 262 2.98 17.83 -16.24
C PRO A 262 1.54 18.32 -16.12
N ASP A 263 0.54 17.44 -15.95
CA ASP A 263 -0.87 17.82 -15.82
C ASP A 263 -1.24 18.41 -14.44
N ASP A 264 -0.49 18.14 -13.37
CA ASP A 264 -0.77 18.73 -12.04
C ASP A 264 -0.25 20.17 -11.88
N ALA A 265 0.64 20.63 -12.78
CA ALA A 265 1.17 22.00 -12.74
C ALA A 265 0.18 23.05 -13.26
N ALA A 266 -0.91 22.63 -13.91
CA ALA A 266 -1.93 23.53 -14.46
C ALA A 266 -2.95 24.05 -13.42
N SER A 267 -2.89 23.58 -12.17
CA SER A 267 -3.75 24.05 -11.07
C SER A 267 -3.07 25.08 -10.16
N GLN A 268 -2.13 25.88 -10.68
CA GLN A 268 -1.74 27.09 -9.96
C GLN A 268 -2.94 28.05 -9.91
N PRO A 269 -3.31 28.59 -8.73
CA PRO A 269 -4.30 29.64 -8.65
C PRO A 269 -3.81 30.80 -9.52
N LEU A 270 -4.62 31.23 -10.48
CA LEU A 270 -4.42 32.49 -11.19
C LEU A 270 -4.10 33.56 -10.15
N GLU A 271 -2.87 34.08 -10.17
CA GLU A 271 -2.54 35.27 -9.38
C GLU A 271 -3.58 36.35 -9.71
N PRO A 272 -4.16 37.02 -8.71
CA PRO A 272 -5.07 38.11 -8.97
C PRO A 272 -4.30 39.20 -9.71
N LEU A 273 -4.71 39.45 -10.96
CA LEU A 273 -4.27 40.59 -11.77
C LEU A 273 -4.20 41.82 -10.86
N ALA A 274 -2.98 42.31 -10.63
CA ALA A 274 -2.74 43.54 -9.91
C ALA A 274 -3.60 44.64 -10.54
N SER A 275 -4.51 45.21 -9.76
CA SER A 275 -5.28 46.39 -10.13
C SER A 275 -4.32 47.48 -10.61
N PRO A 276 -4.62 48.19 -11.71
CA PRO A 276 -3.76 49.25 -12.20
C PRO A 276 -3.64 50.34 -11.14
N SER A 277 -2.39 50.63 -10.79
CA SER A 277 -1.96 51.71 -9.89
C SER A 277 -2.69 53.01 -10.19
N GLU A 278 -3.30 53.58 -9.14
CA GLU A 278 -3.85 54.92 -9.13
C GLU A 278 -2.81 55.94 -9.61
N ALA A 279 -3.30 56.89 -10.42
CA ALA A 279 -2.56 57.99 -10.99
C ALA A 279 -1.99 58.91 -9.91
N GLN A 280 -0.70 59.25 -10.01
CA GLN A 280 -0.09 60.35 -9.28
C GLN A 280 -0.62 61.68 -9.85
N PRO A 281 -1.00 62.66 -9.02
CA PRO A 281 -1.24 64.02 -9.48
C PRO A 281 0.11 64.72 -9.70
N GLU A 282 0.28 65.19 -10.94
CA GLU A 282 1.40 66.00 -11.40
C GLU A 282 1.33 67.40 -10.75
N GLU A 283 2.26 67.70 -9.84
CA GLU A 283 2.55 69.07 -9.42
C GLU A 283 3.17 69.83 -10.60
N ALA A 284 2.59 70.98 -10.96
CA ALA A 284 3.21 71.97 -11.83
C ALA A 284 3.41 73.29 -11.04
N PRO A 285 4.50 74.03 -11.32
CA PRO A 285 5.05 75.10 -10.48
C PRO A 285 4.29 76.43 -10.51
#